data_AF-A0AA48QVN3-F1
#
_entry.id   AF-A0AA48QVN3-F1
#
_cell.length_a   1.000
_cell.length_b   1.000
_cell.length_c   1.000
_cell.angle_alpha   90.00
_cell.angle_beta   90.00
_cell.angle_gamma   90.00
#
_symmetry.space_group_name_H-M   'P 1'
#
loop_
_entity.id
_entity.type
_entity.pdbx_description
1 polymer ?
#
loop_
_entity_poly.entity_id
_entity_poly.type
_entity_poly.pdbx_seq_one_letter_code
_entity_poly.pdbx_strand_id
1 'polypeptide(L)'
;MPAVLVHTAAQAPAMSRSSSSSTITLVSTPHLKSFEPFEPEVTCTTLTAAAINKPLKAAFSSAVAELESPLRIVGLLATPDSGCRMYADMTARACASSGVTFHLQHATHSFDAVAETIHALNNDDGVDGLIVYFPLFEPDQDAILRSLISPRIDVEGLSGLPPDPAPFGLQTAAYPCTALAVVRALQHPTAALYDASRPAGSGFQGTITVVNRSPTVGQPLARMLAADGARVFSVDINGAQMLHLLNGEIAISSLDAAMEDMLGQSDAVVSAVPGNFCLDTASFKPGCVAIDLSEHGNFGANVRERARVFAPRIGGVTILMLQINALVLRRQSQPASKLK
;
A
#
# COMPACT_ATOMS: atom_id res chain seq x y z
N MET A 1 -55.26 12.85 -17.35
CA MET A 1 -56.58 13.42 -16.97
C MET A 1 -57.27 12.44 -16.04
N PRO A 2 -58.01 12.95 -15.03
CA PRO A 2 -57.66 12.90 -13.59
C PRO A 2 -58.65 11.99 -12.82
N ALA A 3 -58.82 11.90 -11.50
CA ALA A 3 -58.55 12.70 -10.29
C ALA A 3 -58.69 11.74 -9.08
N VAL A 4 -57.87 11.83 -8.03
CA VAL A 4 -58.18 12.46 -6.72
C VAL A 4 -59.61 12.22 -6.21
N LEU A 5 -59.76 11.57 -5.05
CA LEU A 5 -60.63 12.09 -3.99
C LEU A 5 -60.17 11.65 -2.60
N VAL A 6 -60.08 12.65 -1.72
CA VAL A 6 -59.79 12.59 -0.27
C VAL A 6 -61.10 12.83 0.48
N HIS A 7 -61.10 12.46 1.77
CA HIS A 7 -62.07 12.75 2.86
C HIS A 7 -63.14 11.68 3.10
N THR A 8 -63.52 11.33 4.34
CA THR A 8 -63.74 12.15 5.56
C THR A 8 -63.55 11.33 6.86
N ALA A 9 -63.36 12.07 7.95
CA ALA A 9 -63.23 11.62 9.35
C ALA A 9 -64.55 11.18 10.02
N ALA A 10 -64.46 10.42 11.12
CA ALA A 10 -65.49 10.36 12.17
C ALA A 10 -64.91 9.91 13.53
N GLN A 11 -65.51 10.48 14.58
CA GLN A 11 -65.09 10.56 15.99
C GLN A 11 -65.17 9.27 16.81
N ALA A 12 -64.45 9.28 17.95
CA ALA A 12 -64.54 8.34 19.08
C ALA A 12 -65.89 8.39 19.83
N PRO A 13 -66.19 7.37 20.67
CA PRO A 13 -66.30 7.67 22.10
C PRO A 13 -65.73 6.58 23.04
N ALA A 14 -65.86 6.87 24.34
CA ALA A 14 -65.01 6.52 25.47
C ALA A 14 -65.40 5.28 26.32
N MET A 15 -64.52 5.03 27.32
CA MET A 15 -64.69 4.31 28.61
C MET A 15 -64.47 2.78 28.58
N SER A 16 -63.61 2.20 29.42
CA SER A 16 -63.65 2.30 30.89
C SER A 16 -62.29 2.04 31.55
N ARG A 17 -62.07 2.67 32.72
CA ARG A 17 -60.95 2.39 33.63
C ARG A 17 -61.30 1.18 34.49
N SER A 18 -60.36 0.26 34.67
CA SER A 18 -60.24 -0.47 35.93
C SER A 18 -58.77 -0.54 36.34
N SER A 19 -58.58 -0.33 37.63
CA SER A 19 -57.36 0.00 38.34
C SER A 19 -56.60 -1.25 38.76
N SER A 20 -55.29 -1.29 38.50
CA SER A 20 -54.35 -1.97 39.39
C SER A 20 -52.97 -1.31 39.28
N SER A 21 -52.59 -0.69 40.38
CA SER A 21 -51.31 -0.05 40.64
C SER A 21 -50.20 -1.10 40.60
N SER A 22 -49.43 -1.11 39.52
CA SER A 22 -48.12 -1.77 39.49
C SER A 22 -47.06 -0.68 39.45
N THR A 23 -46.45 -0.45 40.61
CA THR A 23 -45.27 0.41 40.74
C THR A 23 -44.18 -0.16 39.84
N ILE A 24 -43.93 0.50 38.70
CA ILE A 24 -42.78 0.23 37.86
C ILE A 24 -41.57 0.78 38.61
N THR A 25 -40.82 -0.12 39.26
CA THR A 25 -39.47 0.20 39.74
C THR A 25 -38.62 0.49 38.51
N LEU A 26 -38.32 1.78 38.28
CA LEU A 26 -37.25 2.18 37.37
C LEU A 26 -35.95 1.56 37.89
N VAL A 27 -35.55 0.45 37.27
CA VAL A 27 -34.19 -0.06 37.40
C VAL A 27 -33.30 1.00 36.80
N SER A 28 -32.54 1.68 37.67
CA SER A 28 -31.51 2.64 37.26
C SER A 28 -30.66 1.99 36.17
N THR A 29 -30.68 2.59 34.99
CA THR A 29 -29.72 2.30 33.94
C THR A 29 -28.32 2.35 34.56
N PRO A 30 -27.46 1.34 34.35
CA PRO A 30 -26.07 1.46 34.73
C PRO A 30 -25.53 2.66 33.95
N HIS A 31 -24.98 3.62 34.69
CA HIS A 31 -24.34 4.82 34.16
C HIS A 31 -23.61 4.49 32.85
N LEU A 32 -24.03 5.11 31.74
CA LEU A 32 -23.13 5.31 30.63
C LEU A 32 -21.87 5.91 31.25
N LYS A 33 -20.77 5.15 31.23
CA LYS A 33 -19.45 5.71 31.50
C LYS A 33 -19.34 6.90 30.57
N SER A 34 -19.33 8.10 31.14
CA SER A 34 -18.90 9.28 30.45
C SER A 34 -17.59 8.92 29.76
N PHE A 35 -17.55 9.07 28.44
CA PHE A 35 -16.28 9.03 27.72
C PHE A 35 -15.41 10.10 28.38
N GLU A 36 -14.42 9.67 29.15
CA GLU A 36 -13.37 10.57 29.60
C GLU A 36 -12.78 11.21 28.33
N PRO A 37 -12.60 12.54 28.30
CA PRO A 37 -11.96 13.19 27.18
C PRO A 37 -10.60 12.54 26.97
N PHE A 38 -10.38 12.00 25.76
CA PHE A 38 -9.09 11.47 25.36
C PHE A 38 -8.08 12.62 25.37
N GLU A 39 -7.27 12.71 26.41
CA GLU A 39 -6.08 13.56 26.39
C GLU A 39 -5.08 12.90 25.44
N PRO A 40 -4.63 13.57 24.36
CA PRO A 40 -3.72 12.97 23.41
C PRO A 40 -2.32 12.91 24.04
N GLU A 41 -2.04 11.85 24.80
CA GLU A 41 -0.66 11.53 25.24
C GLU A 41 0.26 11.19 24.05
N VAL A 42 -0.29 11.00 22.86
CA VAL A 42 0.45 10.54 21.68
C VAL A 42 0.74 11.71 20.74
N THR A 43 1.97 12.21 20.76
CA THR A 43 2.45 13.12 19.70
C THR A 43 2.65 12.32 18.42
N CYS A 44 1.86 12.62 17.37
CA CYS A 44 2.00 11.96 16.08
C CYS A 44 3.26 12.43 15.33
N THR A 45 4.19 11.51 15.12
CA THR A 45 5.40 11.77 14.34
C THR A 45 5.12 11.59 12.85
N THR A 46 5.50 12.55 12.02
CA THR A 46 5.43 12.39 10.56
C THR A 46 6.64 11.64 10.05
N LEU A 47 6.45 10.44 9.49
CA LEU A 47 7.51 9.67 8.84
C LEU A 47 7.57 10.04 7.35
N THR A 48 8.56 10.82 6.97
CA THR A 48 8.70 11.32 5.59
C THR A 48 9.45 10.33 4.69
N ALA A 49 9.16 10.38 3.38
CA ALA A 49 9.92 9.61 2.39
C ALA A 49 11.44 9.92 2.45
N ALA A 50 11.82 11.16 2.74
CA ALA A 50 13.22 11.55 2.89
C ALA A 50 13.89 10.87 4.09
N ALA A 51 13.20 10.75 5.22
CA ALA A 51 13.71 10.05 6.40
C ALA A 51 13.94 8.56 6.11
N ILE A 52 12.97 7.89 5.47
CA ILE A 52 13.06 6.48 5.08
C ILE A 52 14.20 6.27 4.07
N ASN A 53 14.31 7.15 3.06
CA ASN A 53 15.29 7.01 2.00
C ASN A 53 16.73 7.31 2.44
N LYS A 54 16.95 8.13 3.47
CA LYS A 54 18.29 8.59 3.86
C LYS A 54 19.31 7.45 4.02
N PRO A 55 19.07 6.40 4.83
CA PRO A 55 20.02 5.29 4.95
C PRO A 55 20.12 4.45 3.67
N LEU A 56 19.01 4.26 2.96
CA LEU A 56 18.93 3.42 1.76
C LEU A 56 19.66 4.04 0.57
N LYS A 57 19.56 5.37 0.42
CA LYS A 57 20.17 6.11 -0.69
C LYS A 57 21.70 6.05 -0.63
N ALA A 58 22.29 6.09 0.56
CA ALA A 58 23.75 5.97 0.72
C ALA A 58 24.27 4.60 0.25
N ALA A 59 23.61 3.52 0.68
CA ALA A 59 23.94 2.16 0.25
C ALA A 59 23.72 1.98 -1.26
N PHE A 60 22.62 2.50 -1.79
CA PHE A 60 22.32 2.46 -3.22
C PHE A 60 23.37 3.21 -4.05
N SER A 61 23.69 4.46 -3.69
CA SER A 61 24.68 5.26 -4.42
C SER A 61 26.07 4.62 -4.41
N SER A 62 26.46 3.98 -3.29
CA SER A 62 27.72 3.23 -3.23
C SER A 62 27.71 2.06 -4.21
N ALA A 63 26.63 1.28 -4.22
CA ALA A 63 26.48 0.13 -5.10
C ALA A 63 26.39 0.48 -6.59
N VAL A 64 25.79 1.63 -6.95
CA VAL A 64 25.74 2.13 -8.33
C VAL A 64 27.11 2.62 -8.81
N ALA A 65 27.91 3.22 -7.93
CA ALA A 65 29.25 3.70 -8.26
C ALA A 65 30.25 2.56 -8.59
N GLU A 66 29.95 1.33 -8.17
CA GLU A 66 30.75 0.13 -8.48
C GLU A 66 30.46 -0.46 -9.87
N LEU A 67 29.43 0.02 -10.58
CA LEU A 67 29.07 -0.51 -11.90
C LEU A 67 30.03 0.00 -12.98
N GLU A 68 30.37 -0.86 -13.95
CA GLU A 68 31.18 -0.50 -15.14
C GLU A 68 30.53 0.62 -15.97
N SER A 69 29.20 0.71 -15.95
CA SER A 69 28.41 1.73 -16.63
C SER A 69 27.20 2.14 -15.78
N PRO A 70 26.71 3.39 -15.89
CA PRO A 70 25.49 3.81 -15.18
C PRO A 70 24.29 2.93 -15.52
N LEU A 71 23.41 2.71 -14.53
CA LEU A 71 22.12 2.08 -14.79
C LEU A 71 21.31 2.92 -15.77
N ARG A 72 20.61 2.28 -16.71
CA ARG A 72 19.68 2.94 -17.64
C ARG A 72 18.26 2.46 -17.41
N ILE A 73 17.41 3.34 -16.90
CA ILE A 73 15.97 3.12 -16.73
C ILE A 73 15.21 3.91 -17.78
N VAL A 74 14.26 3.26 -18.45
CA VAL A 74 13.34 3.89 -19.39
C VAL A 74 11.96 4.01 -18.73
N GLY A 75 11.39 5.21 -18.76
CA GLY A 75 9.99 5.44 -18.42
C GLY A 75 9.17 5.55 -19.69
N LEU A 76 8.09 4.77 -19.81
CA LEU A 76 7.17 4.83 -20.94
C LEU A 76 5.90 5.58 -20.55
N LEU A 77 5.74 6.80 -21.08
CA LEU A 77 4.59 7.66 -20.86
C LEU A 77 3.72 7.71 -22.13
N ALA A 78 2.54 7.10 -22.06
CA ALA A 78 1.60 7.03 -23.18
C ALA A 78 0.23 7.67 -22.87
N THR A 79 0.13 8.44 -21.79
CA THR A 79 -1.11 9.10 -21.35
C THR A 79 -0.90 10.61 -21.19
N PRO A 80 -1.92 11.46 -21.48
CA PRO A 80 -1.87 12.88 -21.17
C PRO A 80 -2.13 13.19 -19.69
N ASP A 81 -2.40 12.18 -18.85
CA ASP A 81 -2.69 12.35 -17.43
C ASP A 81 -1.57 13.13 -16.70
N SER A 82 -1.97 14.19 -15.99
CA SER A 82 -1.04 15.07 -15.30
C SER A 82 -0.38 14.39 -14.10
N GLY A 83 -1.08 13.47 -13.41
CA GLY A 83 -0.54 12.68 -12.31
C GLY A 83 0.60 11.78 -12.77
N CYS A 84 0.39 11.03 -13.86
CA CYS A 84 1.41 10.21 -14.51
C CYS A 84 2.61 11.04 -14.94
N ARG A 85 2.39 12.21 -15.56
CA ARG A 85 3.47 13.13 -15.94
C ARG A 85 4.25 13.63 -14.72
N MET A 86 3.57 14.07 -13.67
CA MET A 86 4.20 14.54 -12.45
C MET A 86 5.05 13.44 -11.79
N TYR A 87 4.52 12.21 -11.75
CA TYR A 87 5.25 11.06 -11.22
C TYR A 87 6.46 10.70 -12.09
N ALA A 88 6.34 10.75 -13.42
CA ALA A 88 7.47 10.56 -14.33
C ALA A 88 8.58 11.61 -14.13
N ASP A 89 8.21 12.88 -13.95
CA ASP A 89 9.17 13.95 -13.65
C ASP A 89 9.83 13.74 -12.27
N MET A 90 9.11 13.20 -11.28
CA MET A 90 9.68 12.81 -9.98
C MET A 90 10.69 11.66 -10.14
N THR A 91 10.37 10.64 -10.93
CA THR A 91 11.26 9.52 -11.25
C THR A 91 12.54 10.00 -11.92
N ALA A 92 12.42 10.88 -12.92
CA ALA A 92 13.56 11.47 -13.62
C ALA A 92 14.49 12.23 -12.67
N ARG A 93 13.94 13.10 -11.80
CA ARG A 93 14.72 13.84 -10.80
C ARG A 93 15.42 12.91 -9.81
N ALA A 94 14.72 11.87 -9.34
CA ALA A 94 15.29 10.92 -8.38
C ALA A 94 16.47 10.14 -8.99
N CYS A 95 16.31 9.64 -10.22
CA CYS A 95 17.36 8.93 -10.96
C CYS A 95 18.59 9.82 -11.20
N ALA A 96 18.37 11.06 -11.65
CA ALA A 96 19.46 12.02 -11.82
C ALA A 96 20.22 12.27 -10.50
N SER A 97 19.51 12.35 -9.38
CA SER A 97 20.10 12.58 -8.06
C SER A 97 20.87 11.40 -7.46
N SER A 98 20.86 10.24 -8.13
CA SER A 98 21.45 8.98 -7.66
C SER A 98 22.44 8.38 -8.65
N GLY A 99 22.74 9.06 -9.77
CA GLY A 99 23.67 8.59 -10.81
C GLY A 99 23.05 7.59 -11.79
N VAL A 100 21.72 7.49 -11.83
CA VAL A 100 20.98 6.62 -12.77
C VAL A 100 20.59 7.41 -14.01
N THR A 101 20.89 6.88 -15.19
CA THR A 101 20.44 7.45 -16.47
C THR A 101 18.96 7.13 -16.66
N PHE A 102 18.14 8.18 -16.75
CA PHE A 102 16.70 8.03 -17.00
C PHE A 102 16.31 8.62 -18.35
N HIS A 103 15.61 7.84 -19.16
CA HIS A 103 15.06 8.29 -20.45
C HIS A 103 13.53 8.19 -20.42
N LEU A 104 12.85 9.33 -20.54
CA LEU A 104 11.40 9.36 -20.69
C LEU A 104 11.05 9.18 -22.18
N GLN A 105 10.51 8.02 -22.52
CA GLN A 105 10.02 7.71 -23.84
C GLN A 105 8.51 7.95 -23.91
N HIS A 106 8.09 8.66 -24.96
CA HIS A 106 6.68 8.84 -25.29
C HIS A 106 6.26 7.81 -26.33
N ALA A 107 5.05 7.30 -26.19
CA ALA A 107 4.38 6.50 -27.22
C ALA A 107 2.99 7.09 -27.51
N THR A 108 2.47 6.81 -28.71
CA THR A 108 1.08 7.08 -29.04
C THR A 108 0.17 6.35 -28.05
N HIS A 109 -0.92 6.99 -27.63
CA HIS A 109 -1.93 6.39 -26.77
C HIS A 109 -2.77 5.36 -27.57
N SER A 110 -2.15 4.25 -27.93
CA SER A 110 -2.79 3.08 -28.53
C SER A 110 -2.14 1.81 -27.99
N PHE A 111 -2.95 0.75 -27.87
CA PHE A 111 -2.47 -0.53 -27.33
C PHE A 111 -1.26 -1.05 -28.13
N ASP A 112 -1.37 -1.09 -29.46
CA ASP A 112 -0.32 -1.61 -30.35
C ASP A 112 0.98 -0.81 -30.24
N ALA A 113 0.91 0.53 -30.23
CA ALA A 113 2.12 1.35 -30.13
C ALA A 113 2.84 1.19 -28.79
N VAL A 114 2.08 1.04 -27.70
CA VAL A 114 2.64 0.76 -26.37
C VAL A 114 3.26 -0.63 -26.33
N ALA A 115 2.57 -1.65 -26.84
CA ALA A 115 3.07 -3.02 -26.91
C ALA A 115 4.35 -3.13 -27.76
N GLU A 116 4.38 -2.53 -28.94
CA GLU A 116 5.56 -2.46 -29.81
C GLU A 116 6.74 -1.79 -29.10
N THR A 117 6.49 -0.70 -28.37
CA THR A 117 7.52 -0.02 -27.58
C THR A 117 8.06 -0.91 -26.46
N ILE A 118 7.18 -1.60 -25.72
CA ILE A 118 7.60 -2.56 -24.69
C ILE A 118 8.45 -3.68 -25.31
N HIS A 119 8.04 -4.25 -26.44
CA HIS A 119 8.80 -5.28 -27.14
C HIS A 119 10.18 -4.78 -27.60
N ALA A 120 10.28 -3.57 -28.12
CA ALA A 120 11.57 -2.98 -28.49
C ALA A 120 12.50 -2.83 -27.27
N LEU A 121 11.97 -2.33 -26.16
CA LEU A 121 12.74 -2.11 -24.92
C LEU A 121 13.16 -3.41 -24.24
N ASN A 122 12.33 -4.46 -24.30
CA ASN A 122 12.68 -5.79 -23.80
C ASN A 122 13.96 -6.33 -24.46
N ASN A 123 14.15 -6.03 -25.76
CA ASN A 123 15.27 -6.49 -26.58
C ASN A 123 16.47 -5.52 -26.62
N ASP A 124 16.42 -4.39 -25.91
CA ASP A 124 17.55 -3.46 -25.78
C ASP A 124 18.45 -3.89 -24.59
N ASP A 125 19.61 -4.47 -24.88
CA ASP A 125 20.62 -4.88 -23.88
C ASP A 125 21.17 -3.70 -23.07
N GLY A 126 21.01 -2.47 -23.56
CA GLY A 126 21.35 -1.24 -22.87
C GLY A 126 20.31 -0.80 -21.84
N VAL A 127 19.11 -1.40 -21.80
CA VAL A 127 18.06 -1.07 -20.84
C VAL A 127 18.13 -2.00 -19.64
N ASP A 128 18.18 -1.41 -18.45
CA ASP A 128 18.19 -2.12 -17.15
C ASP A 128 16.84 -2.16 -16.48
N GLY A 129 15.95 -1.28 -16.91
CA GLY A 129 14.67 -1.10 -16.26
C GLY A 129 13.67 -0.39 -17.14
N LEU A 130 12.43 -0.83 -17.03
CA LEU A 130 11.26 -0.28 -17.69
C LEU A 130 10.16 -0.06 -16.65
N ILE A 131 9.72 1.19 -16.53
CA ILE A 131 8.46 1.54 -15.86
C ILE A 131 7.48 2.07 -16.90
N VAL A 132 6.26 1.56 -16.88
CA VAL A 132 5.15 2.05 -17.72
C VAL A 132 4.18 2.81 -16.82
N TYR A 133 3.86 4.06 -17.16
CA TYR A 133 3.00 4.90 -16.32
C TYR A 133 1.51 4.61 -16.60
N PHE A 134 0.91 3.79 -15.74
CA PHE A 134 -0.50 3.42 -15.75
C PHE A 134 -1.38 4.36 -14.90
N PRO A 135 -2.70 4.40 -15.11
CA PRO A 135 -3.49 3.64 -16.10
C PRO A 135 -3.38 4.19 -17.53
N LEU A 136 -3.48 3.31 -18.53
CA LEU A 136 -3.50 3.68 -19.95
C LEU A 136 -4.85 3.38 -20.59
N PHE A 137 -5.41 2.21 -20.31
CA PHE A 137 -6.66 1.71 -20.89
C PHE A 137 -7.54 1.07 -19.80
N GLU A 138 -8.47 0.20 -20.20
CA GLU A 138 -9.25 -0.61 -19.26
C GLU A 138 -8.34 -1.59 -18.49
N PRO A 139 -8.73 -2.00 -17.26
CA PRO A 139 -7.88 -2.82 -16.38
C PRO A 139 -7.31 -4.08 -17.03
N ASP A 140 -8.09 -4.78 -17.85
CA ASP A 140 -7.66 -6.01 -18.53
C ASP A 140 -6.60 -5.73 -19.59
N GLN A 141 -6.73 -4.65 -20.35
CA GLN A 141 -5.74 -4.26 -21.35
C GLN A 141 -4.44 -3.81 -20.69
N ASP A 142 -4.53 -3.03 -19.62
CA ASP A 142 -3.38 -2.62 -18.83
C ASP A 142 -2.68 -3.83 -18.17
N ALA A 143 -3.42 -4.85 -17.75
CA ALA A 143 -2.85 -6.09 -17.25
C ALA A 143 -2.09 -6.87 -18.33
N ILE A 144 -2.59 -6.89 -19.56
CA ILE A 144 -1.87 -7.48 -20.71
C ILE A 144 -0.59 -6.70 -20.98
N LEU A 145 -0.63 -5.36 -21.05
CA LEU A 145 0.58 -4.56 -21.28
C LEU A 145 1.65 -4.78 -20.18
N ARG A 146 1.23 -4.91 -18.92
CA ARG A 146 2.15 -5.28 -17.82
C ARG A 146 2.80 -6.64 -18.04
N SER A 147 2.04 -7.63 -18.49
CA SER A 147 2.59 -8.98 -18.70
C SER A 147 3.53 -9.08 -19.91
N LEU A 148 3.54 -8.09 -20.80
CA LEU A 148 4.52 -7.98 -21.88
C LEU A 148 5.90 -7.51 -21.39
N ILE A 149 6.01 -6.88 -20.22
CA ILE A 149 7.29 -6.39 -19.69
C ILE A 149 8.16 -7.61 -19.33
N SER A 150 9.38 -7.63 -19.86
CA SER A 150 10.32 -8.72 -19.56
C SER A 150 10.73 -8.69 -18.08
N PRO A 151 10.75 -9.84 -17.38
CA PRO A 151 11.25 -9.92 -16.01
C PRO A 151 12.68 -9.37 -15.86
N ARG A 152 13.47 -9.36 -16.94
CA ARG A 152 14.84 -8.79 -16.98
C ARG A 152 14.86 -7.29 -16.67
N ILE A 153 13.81 -6.56 -17.03
CA ILE A 153 13.76 -5.09 -16.92
C ILE A 153 12.54 -4.60 -16.14
N ASP A 154 11.78 -5.49 -15.49
CA ASP A 154 10.63 -5.12 -14.69
C ASP A 154 11.03 -4.51 -13.33
N VAL A 155 11.29 -3.20 -13.34
CA VAL A 155 11.70 -2.46 -12.12
C VAL A 155 10.56 -2.23 -11.15
N GLU A 156 9.31 -2.46 -11.56
CA GLU A 156 8.18 -2.47 -10.63
C GLU A 156 8.11 -3.77 -9.84
N GLY A 157 8.77 -4.85 -10.30
CA GLY A 157 8.88 -6.13 -9.61
C GLY A 157 7.58 -6.93 -9.62
N LEU A 158 6.78 -6.80 -10.67
CA LEU A 158 5.45 -7.40 -10.81
C LEU A 158 5.46 -8.76 -11.54
N SER A 159 6.59 -9.14 -12.14
CA SER A 159 6.79 -10.39 -12.89
C SER A 159 6.77 -11.65 -12.01
N GLY A 160 6.88 -11.48 -10.70
CA GLY A 160 6.80 -12.57 -9.73
C GLY A 160 7.38 -12.17 -8.39
N LEU A 161 6.80 -12.69 -7.30
CA LEU A 161 7.39 -12.54 -5.97
C LEU A 161 8.51 -13.57 -5.76
N PRO A 162 9.62 -13.17 -5.10
CA PRO A 162 10.62 -14.11 -4.61
C PRO A 162 10.02 -15.11 -3.60
N PRO A 163 10.63 -16.29 -3.40
CA PRO A 163 10.15 -17.26 -2.42
C PRO A 163 10.20 -16.70 -0.99
N ASP A 164 9.20 -17.04 -0.18
CA ASP A 164 9.09 -16.65 1.22
C ASP A 164 9.74 -17.71 2.16
N PRO A 165 10.30 -17.31 3.32
CA PRO A 165 10.70 -15.96 3.69
C PRO A 165 12.02 -15.60 3.01
N ALA A 166 12.09 -14.42 2.40
CA ALA A 166 13.33 -13.91 1.81
C ALA A 166 13.72 -12.54 2.39
N PRO A 167 15.02 -12.25 2.58
CA PRO A 167 15.45 -10.95 3.05
C PRO A 167 15.07 -9.86 2.05
N PHE A 168 14.48 -8.78 2.54
CA PHE A 168 14.26 -7.53 1.79
C PHE A 168 15.59 -6.77 1.63
N GLY A 169 16.55 -7.33 0.89
CA GLY A 169 17.91 -6.79 0.72
C GLY A 169 18.18 -6.22 -0.67
N LEU A 170 19.27 -5.45 -0.81
CA LEU A 170 19.74 -4.88 -2.09
C LEU A 170 20.34 -5.93 -3.06
N GLN A 171 20.30 -7.22 -2.73
CA GLN A 171 21.09 -8.26 -3.42
C GLN A 171 20.33 -9.55 -3.73
N THR A 172 19.07 -9.69 -3.31
CA THR A 172 18.39 -11.00 -3.34
C THR A 172 17.47 -11.12 -4.54
N ALA A 173 16.54 -10.18 -4.72
CA ALA A 173 15.58 -10.19 -5.82
C ALA A 173 14.87 -8.84 -5.96
N ALA A 174 14.22 -8.63 -7.12
CA ALA A 174 13.28 -7.53 -7.29
C ALA A 174 11.96 -7.86 -6.57
N TYR A 175 11.38 -6.84 -5.93
CA TYR A 175 10.07 -6.94 -5.25
C TYR A 175 9.13 -5.84 -5.75
N PRO A 176 7.80 -6.02 -5.66
CA PRO A 176 6.82 -4.98 -5.93
C PRO A 176 7.19 -3.67 -5.23
N CYS A 177 7.63 -2.66 -5.99
CA CYS A 177 8.36 -1.52 -5.43
C CYS A 177 7.53 -0.72 -4.42
N THR A 178 6.20 -0.65 -4.62
CA THR A 178 5.25 -0.01 -3.70
C THR A 178 5.08 -0.82 -2.41
N ALA A 179 4.95 -2.14 -2.51
CA ALA A 179 4.89 -3.01 -1.32
C ALA A 179 6.20 -2.96 -0.54
N LEU A 180 7.34 -2.99 -1.23
CA LEU A 180 8.65 -2.87 -0.62
C LEU A 180 8.83 -1.49 0.06
N ALA A 181 8.31 -0.41 -0.53
CA ALA A 181 8.34 0.91 0.09
C ALA A 181 7.58 0.96 1.42
N VAL A 182 6.40 0.31 1.50
CA VAL A 182 5.66 0.16 2.76
C VAL A 182 6.44 -0.67 3.76
N VAL A 183 7.02 -1.79 3.34
CA VAL A 183 7.89 -2.60 4.20
C VAL A 183 9.04 -1.75 4.77
N ARG A 184 9.70 -0.92 3.95
CA ARG A 184 10.74 0.01 4.43
C ARG A 184 10.22 1.03 5.44
N ALA A 185 9.02 1.57 5.22
CA ALA A 185 8.41 2.49 6.16
C ALA A 185 8.12 1.82 7.51
N LEU A 186 7.64 0.57 7.50
CA LEU A 186 7.36 -0.22 8.72
C LEU A 186 8.63 -0.75 9.40
N GLN A 187 9.70 -0.98 8.64
CA GLN A 187 11.03 -1.33 9.15
C GLN A 187 11.77 -0.13 9.77
N HIS A 188 11.36 1.09 9.45
CA HIS A 188 12.00 2.28 9.99
C HIS A 188 11.89 2.31 11.52
N PRO A 189 12.95 2.64 12.28
CA PRO A 189 12.94 2.58 13.74
C PRO A 189 11.79 3.37 14.40
N THR A 190 11.37 4.47 13.78
CA THR A 190 10.20 5.26 14.21
C THR A 190 8.89 4.47 14.22
N ALA A 191 8.70 3.52 13.30
CA ALA A 191 7.51 2.68 13.28
C ALA A 191 7.49 1.69 14.45
N ALA A 192 8.66 1.21 14.91
CA ALA A 192 8.80 0.30 16.05
C ALA A 192 7.93 -0.98 15.94
N LEU A 193 7.84 -1.56 14.73
CA LEU A 193 7.11 -2.81 14.45
C LEU A 193 8.03 -3.92 13.92
N TYR A 194 9.32 -3.64 13.77
CA TYR A 194 10.29 -4.53 13.15
C TYR A 194 11.53 -4.71 14.02
N ASP A 195 12.01 -5.94 14.13
CA ASP A 195 13.25 -6.28 14.81
C ASP A 195 14.11 -7.18 13.92
N ALA A 196 15.16 -6.57 13.33
CA ALA A 196 16.09 -7.24 12.43
C ALA A 196 17.00 -8.28 13.12
N SER A 197 17.01 -8.34 14.46
CA SER A 197 17.78 -9.34 15.21
C SER A 197 17.07 -10.70 15.31
N ARG A 198 15.77 -10.74 14.97
CA ARG A 198 14.96 -11.95 15.02
C ARG A 198 15.26 -12.87 13.82
N PRO A 199 15.00 -14.18 13.94
CA PRO A 199 15.14 -15.11 12.83
C PRO A 199 14.33 -14.69 11.60
N ALA A 200 14.81 -15.07 10.41
CA ALA A 200 14.09 -14.86 9.16
C ALA A 200 12.66 -15.41 9.26
N GLY A 201 11.68 -14.62 8.79
CA GLY A 201 10.27 -14.98 8.90
C GLY A 201 9.60 -14.51 10.20
N SER A 202 10.29 -13.73 11.03
CA SER A 202 9.76 -13.27 12.33
C SER A 202 10.16 -11.84 12.68
N GLY A 203 10.58 -11.03 11.71
CA GLY A 203 11.04 -9.67 11.94
C GLY A 203 9.91 -8.71 12.35
N PHE A 204 8.73 -8.83 11.72
CA PHE A 204 7.55 -8.03 12.07
C PHE A 204 6.83 -8.58 13.30
N GLN A 205 6.25 -7.67 14.07
CA GLN A 205 5.46 -7.97 15.25
C GLN A 205 4.11 -7.24 15.18
N GLY A 206 3.08 -7.89 15.74
CA GLY A 206 1.74 -7.31 15.83
C GLY A 206 0.86 -7.56 14.61
N THR A 207 -0.22 -6.78 14.53
CA THR A 207 -1.26 -6.91 13.50
C THR A 207 -1.23 -5.73 12.55
N ILE A 208 -1.26 -5.99 11.24
CA ILE A 208 -1.22 -4.96 10.19
C ILE A 208 -2.45 -5.11 9.30
N THR A 209 -3.26 -4.06 9.18
CA THR A 209 -4.36 -4.02 8.19
C THR A 209 -3.86 -3.39 6.90
N VAL A 210 -4.07 -4.09 5.78
CA VAL A 210 -3.86 -3.60 4.41
C VAL A 210 -5.23 -3.45 3.75
N VAL A 211 -5.64 -2.19 3.52
CA VAL A 211 -6.88 -1.84 2.83
C VAL A 211 -6.56 -1.61 1.35
N ASN A 212 -6.47 -2.73 0.63
CA ASN A 212 -6.31 -2.91 -0.81
C ASN A 212 -5.95 -4.40 -1.00
N ARG A 213 -6.49 -5.07 -2.03
CA ARG A 213 -6.09 -6.44 -2.42
C ARG A 213 -5.86 -6.57 -3.93
N SER A 214 -5.35 -5.51 -4.55
CA SER A 214 -4.92 -5.53 -5.95
C SER A 214 -3.67 -6.41 -6.12
N PRO A 215 -3.47 -7.02 -7.30
CA PRO A 215 -2.24 -7.76 -7.62
C PRO A 215 -0.97 -6.89 -7.60
N THR A 216 -1.11 -5.58 -7.82
CA THR A 216 0.01 -4.65 -7.95
C THR A 216 0.53 -4.10 -6.62
N VAL A 217 -0.32 -4.05 -5.58
CA VAL A 217 0.04 -3.44 -4.29
C VAL A 217 -0.42 -4.30 -3.12
N GLY A 218 -1.72 -4.49 -2.97
CA GLY A 218 -2.31 -5.07 -1.75
C GLY A 218 -1.93 -6.53 -1.49
N GLN A 219 -2.10 -7.39 -2.51
CA GLN A 219 -1.74 -8.82 -2.40
C GLN A 219 -0.25 -9.03 -2.11
N PRO A 220 0.69 -8.45 -2.88
CA PRO A 220 2.11 -8.66 -2.60
C PRO A 220 2.52 -8.08 -1.25
N LEU A 221 1.99 -6.91 -0.87
CA LEU A 221 2.25 -6.33 0.44
C LEU A 221 1.80 -7.25 1.58
N ALA A 222 0.57 -7.77 1.50
CA ALA A 222 0.05 -8.64 2.55
C ALA A 222 0.87 -9.93 2.68
N ARG A 223 1.30 -10.52 1.55
CA ARG A 223 2.18 -11.68 1.54
C ARG A 223 3.55 -11.38 2.13
N MET A 224 4.21 -10.29 1.69
CA MET A 224 5.54 -9.89 2.19
C MET A 224 5.55 -9.63 3.70
N LEU A 225 4.51 -8.97 4.23
CA LEU A 225 4.39 -8.72 5.66
C LEU A 225 4.15 -10.02 6.45
N ALA A 226 3.25 -10.88 5.97
CA ALA A 226 2.97 -12.16 6.60
C ALA A 226 4.20 -13.09 6.57
N ALA A 227 4.91 -13.13 5.44
CA ALA A 227 6.12 -13.90 5.25
C ALA A 227 7.21 -13.57 6.27
N ASP A 228 7.27 -12.33 6.75
CA ASP A 228 8.24 -11.88 7.76
C ASP A 228 7.61 -11.69 9.15
N GLY A 229 6.53 -12.44 9.44
CA GLY A 229 6.02 -12.66 10.80
C GLY A 229 4.83 -11.81 11.23
N ALA A 230 4.36 -10.87 10.40
CA ALA A 230 3.17 -10.09 10.74
C ALA A 230 1.90 -10.93 10.68
N ARG A 231 0.92 -10.62 11.53
CA ARG A 231 -0.48 -11.00 11.29
C ARG A 231 -1.11 -9.94 10.41
N VAL A 232 -1.57 -10.29 9.22
CA VAL A 232 -2.06 -9.31 8.25
C VAL A 232 -3.56 -9.49 8.01
N PHE A 233 -4.32 -8.42 8.18
CA PHE A 233 -5.70 -8.34 7.68
C PHE A 233 -5.68 -7.71 6.29
N SER A 234 -5.99 -8.49 5.25
CA SER A 234 -6.08 -8.02 3.87
C SER A 234 -7.54 -7.79 3.49
N VAL A 235 -7.89 -6.54 3.22
CA VAL A 235 -9.28 -6.10 3.03
C VAL A 235 -9.48 -5.54 1.63
N ASP A 236 -10.57 -5.95 0.97
CA ASP A 236 -11.07 -5.33 -0.27
C ASP A 236 -12.60 -5.22 -0.24
N ILE A 237 -13.17 -4.81 -1.39
CA ILE A 237 -14.62 -4.63 -1.58
C ILE A 237 -15.46 -5.91 -1.41
N ASN A 238 -14.84 -7.08 -1.50
CA ASN A 238 -15.48 -8.39 -1.42
C ASN A 238 -15.31 -9.05 -0.05
N GLY A 239 -14.59 -8.42 0.88
CA GLY A 239 -14.41 -8.89 2.26
C GLY A 239 -12.96 -9.02 2.69
N ALA A 240 -12.75 -9.64 3.85
CA ALA A 240 -11.47 -9.67 4.53
C ALA A 240 -10.85 -11.08 4.60
N GLN A 241 -9.52 -11.11 4.63
CA GLN A 241 -8.73 -12.32 4.82
C GLN A 241 -7.64 -12.06 5.86
N MET A 242 -7.28 -13.08 6.62
CA MET A 242 -6.11 -13.08 7.50
C MET A 242 -4.98 -13.85 6.83
N LEU A 243 -3.79 -13.26 6.78
CA LEU A 243 -2.55 -13.91 6.39
C LEU A 243 -1.60 -13.94 7.59
N HIS A 244 -0.94 -15.07 7.82
CA HIS A 244 0.16 -15.18 8.78
C HIS A 244 1.06 -16.35 8.40
N LEU A 245 2.32 -16.32 8.84
CA LEU A 245 3.24 -17.43 8.67
C LEU A 245 2.92 -18.55 9.68
N LEU A 246 2.68 -19.76 9.18
CA LEU A 246 2.45 -20.97 9.98
C LEU A 246 3.34 -22.09 9.43
N ASN A 247 4.25 -22.62 10.25
CA ASN A 247 5.17 -23.70 9.87
C ASN A 247 6.01 -23.41 8.60
N GLY A 248 6.36 -22.14 8.37
CA GLY A 248 7.13 -21.72 7.19
C GLY A 248 6.29 -21.46 5.93
N GLU A 249 4.98 -21.64 5.98
CA GLU A 249 4.06 -21.36 4.87
C GLU A 249 3.08 -20.25 5.25
N ILE A 250 2.64 -19.46 4.26
CA ILE A 250 1.63 -18.43 4.50
C ILE A 250 0.25 -19.10 4.55
N ALA A 251 -0.34 -19.14 5.74
CA ALA A 251 -1.73 -19.54 5.92
C ALA A 251 -2.66 -18.38 5.58
N ILE A 252 -3.72 -18.65 4.81
CA ILE A 252 -4.74 -17.68 4.43
C ILE A 252 -6.10 -18.19 4.88
N SER A 253 -6.85 -17.37 5.62
CA SER A 253 -8.22 -17.69 6.04
C SER A 253 -9.16 -16.51 5.80
N SER A 254 -10.39 -16.77 5.36
CA SER A 254 -11.42 -15.74 5.31
C SER A 254 -11.73 -15.21 6.71
N LEU A 255 -12.02 -13.92 6.82
CA LEU A 255 -12.45 -13.25 8.04
C LEU A 255 -13.86 -12.72 7.87
N ASP A 256 -14.74 -13.10 8.80
CA ASP A 256 -16.06 -12.50 8.96
C ASP A 256 -15.99 -11.52 10.14
N ALA A 257 -15.42 -10.34 9.87
CA ALA A 257 -15.24 -9.29 10.85
C ALA A 257 -15.48 -7.92 10.19
N ALA A 258 -16.05 -6.99 10.95
CA ALA A 258 -16.24 -5.63 10.49
C ALA A 258 -14.88 -4.94 10.28
N MET A 259 -14.82 -3.99 9.35
CA MET A 259 -13.58 -3.26 9.05
C MET A 259 -13.08 -2.51 10.28
N GLU A 260 -14.00 -1.93 11.02
CA GLU A 260 -13.77 -1.19 12.25
C GLU A 260 -13.08 -2.04 13.33
N ASP A 261 -13.51 -3.29 13.48
CA ASP A 261 -12.90 -4.22 14.45
C ASP A 261 -11.46 -4.57 14.07
N MET A 262 -11.19 -4.75 12.77
CA MET A 262 -9.84 -5.00 12.27
C MET A 262 -8.92 -3.78 12.47
N LEU A 263 -9.42 -2.58 12.16
CA LEU A 263 -8.71 -1.32 12.37
C LEU A 263 -8.41 -1.08 13.85
N GLY A 264 -9.35 -1.42 14.75
CA GLY A 264 -9.21 -1.25 16.20
C GLY A 264 -8.17 -2.20 16.83
N GLN A 265 -7.85 -3.29 16.16
CA GLN A 265 -6.84 -4.27 16.61
C GLN A 265 -5.45 -4.06 15.99
N SER A 266 -5.36 -3.23 14.95
CA SER A 266 -4.15 -3.14 14.13
C SER A 266 -3.11 -2.19 14.70
N ASP A 267 -1.89 -2.68 14.85
CA ASP A 267 -0.71 -1.90 15.22
C ASP A 267 -0.23 -1.01 14.06
N ALA A 268 -0.54 -1.40 12.82
CA ALA A 268 -0.41 -0.55 11.64
C ALA A 268 -1.60 -0.66 10.68
N VAL A 269 -1.95 0.45 10.04
CA VAL A 269 -2.95 0.53 8.97
C VAL A 269 -2.29 1.10 7.72
N VAL A 270 -2.35 0.34 6.63
CA VAL A 270 -1.89 0.74 5.31
C VAL A 270 -3.10 0.84 4.39
N SER A 271 -3.27 1.98 3.72
CA SER A 271 -4.35 2.15 2.73
C SER A 271 -3.79 2.59 1.38
N ALA A 272 -4.32 1.97 0.32
CA ALA A 272 -3.92 2.22 -1.06
C ALA A 272 -5.14 2.17 -1.99
N VAL A 273 -6.25 2.78 -1.58
CA VAL A 273 -7.51 2.76 -2.35
C VAL A 273 -7.57 4.01 -3.23
N PRO A 274 -7.76 3.88 -4.55
CA PRO A 274 -7.86 5.02 -5.45
C PRO A 274 -9.16 5.82 -5.24
N GLY A 275 -9.19 7.04 -5.78
CA GLY A 275 -10.36 7.92 -5.73
C GLY A 275 -10.58 8.57 -4.36
N ASN A 276 -11.85 8.77 -4.00
CA ASN A 276 -12.27 9.53 -2.80
C ASN A 276 -12.52 8.64 -1.58
N PHE A 277 -11.97 7.42 -1.57
CA PHE A 277 -12.11 6.52 -0.43
C PHE A 277 -11.45 7.10 0.81
N CYS A 278 -12.12 7.01 1.97
CA CYS A 278 -11.61 7.52 3.23
C CYS A 278 -12.06 6.62 4.38
N LEU A 279 -11.11 6.26 5.23
CA LEU A 279 -11.33 5.47 6.44
C LEU A 279 -11.64 6.38 7.62
N ASP A 280 -12.59 5.95 8.44
CA ASP A 280 -12.83 6.55 9.74
C ASP A 280 -11.67 6.23 10.69
N THR A 281 -10.90 7.25 11.03
CA THR A 281 -9.74 7.17 11.92
C THR A 281 -10.14 6.93 13.37
N ALA A 282 -11.39 7.19 13.76
CA ALA A 282 -11.88 6.90 15.11
C ALA A 282 -11.81 5.39 15.42
N SER A 283 -12.00 4.57 14.38
CA SER A 283 -11.92 3.10 14.45
C SER A 283 -10.48 2.58 14.57
N PHE A 284 -9.46 3.42 14.40
CA PHE A 284 -8.07 2.94 14.48
C PHE A 284 -7.69 2.65 15.93
N LYS A 285 -6.81 1.67 16.16
CA LYS A 285 -6.16 1.48 17.45
C LYS A 285 -5.41 2.75 17.87
N PRO A 286 -5.60 3.29 19.09
CA PRO A 286 -4.80 4.41 19.58
C PRO A 286 -3.30 4.08 19.53
N GLY A 287 -2.50 5.01 19.02
CA GLY A 287 -1.06 4.84 18.90
C GLY A 287 -0.63 3.90 17.78
N CYS A 288 -1.48 3.58 16.80
CA CYS A 288 -1.08 2.80 15.62
C CYS A 288 -0.10 3.57 14.70
N VAL A 289 0.50 2.86 13.75
CA VAL A 289 1.21 3.43 12.60
C VAL A 289 0.25 3.54 11.42
N ALA A 290 0.10 4.72 10.83
CA ALA A 290 -0.75 4.94 9.66
C ALA A 290 0.11 5.23 8.42
N ILE A 291 -0.10 4.51 7.33
CA ILE A 291 0.61 4.69 6.05
C ILE A 291 -0.39 4.87 4.92
N ASP A 292 -0.33 6.03 4.28
CA ASP A 292 -1.25 6.39 3.19
C ASP A 292 -0.50 6.42 1.85
N LEU A 293 -0.92 5.53 0.94
CA LEU A 293 -0.39 5.41 -0.41
C LEU A 293 -1.23 6.17 -1.46
N SER A 294 -2.41 6.65 -1.08
CA SER A 294 -3.32 7.33 -2.00
C SER A 294 -2.87 8.76 -2.32
N GLU A 295 -3.30 9.25 -3.48
CA GLU A 295 -3.06 10.62 -3.89
C GLU A 295 -3.96 11.62 -3.13
N HIS A 296 -5.25 11.28 -2.98
CA HIS A 296 -6.27 12.14 -2.38
C HIS A 296 -6.39 12.01 -0.85
N GLY A 297 -5.67 11.06 -0.26
CA GLY A 297 -5.73 10.76 1.16
C GLY A 297 -6.86 9.77 1.49
N ASN A 298 -6.51 8.65 2.11
CA ASN A 298 -7.46 7.62 2.55
C ASN A 298 -7.78 7.70 4.04
N PHE A 299 -7.26 8.68 4.78
CA PHE A 299 -7.50 8.82 6.22
C PHE A 299 -8.18 10.16 6.55
N GLY A 300 -9.08 10.14 7.52
CA GLY A 300 -9.66 11.34 8.11
C GLY A 300 -8.62 12.34 8.62
N ALA A 301 -8.97 13.63 8.62
CA ALA A 301 -8.05 14.73 8.96
C ALA A 301 -7.42 14.62 10.36
N ASN A 302 -8.12 13.96 11.29
CA ASN A 302 -7.73 13.67 12.66
C ASN A 302 -6.84 12.41 12.80
N VAL A 303 -6.33 11.81 11.72
CA VAL A 303 -5.40 10.66 11.82
C VAL A 303 -4.21 10.94 12.74
N ARG A 304 -3.76 12.20 12.79
CA ARG A 304 -2.66 12.67 13.64
C ARG A 304 -3.00 12.76 15.13
N GLU A 305 -4.26 12.71 15.49
CA GLU A 305 -4.70 12.65 16.89
C GLU A 305 -4.76 11.21 17.39
N ARG A 306 -4.80 10.24 16.46
CA ARG A 306 -4.96 8.83 16.78
C ARG A 306 -3.68 8.01 16.60
N ALA A 307 -2.94 8.24 15.52
CA ALA A 307 -1.75 7.49 15.18
C ALA A 307 -0.50 8.05 15.89
N ARG A 308 0.40 7.17 16.37
CA ARG A 308 1.72 7.60 16.88
C ARG A 308 2.66 8.02 15.76
N VAL A 309 2.50 7.41 14.59
CA VAL A 309 3.29 7.69 13.40
C VAL A 309 2.35 7.77 12.22
N PHE A 310 2.51 8.82 11.41
CA PHE A 310 1.82 8.95 10.14
C PHE A 310 2.83 9.14 9.01
N ALA A 311 2.81 8.25 8.03
CA ALA A 311 3.59 8.34 6.80
C ALA A 311 2.68 8.76 5.65
N PRO A 312 2.50 10.08 5.39
CA PRO A 312 1.76 10.53 4.23
C PRO A 312 2.61 10.32 2.98
N ARG A 313 2.04 9.68 1.95
CA ARG A 313 2.57 9.67 0.58
C ARG A 313 4.05 9.26 0.50
N ILE A 314 4.31 7.94 0.50
CA ILE A 314 5.67 7.39 0.40
C ILE A 314 6.18 7.20 -1.05
N GLY A 315 5.61 7.90 -2.04
CA GLY A 315 5.99 7.76 -3.45
C GLY A 315 7.49 7.99 -3.73
N GLY A 316 8.15 8.88 -2.98
CA GLY A 316 9.60 9.04 -3.05
C GLY A 316 10.39 7.80 -2.61
N VAL A 317 9.84 6.97 -1.72
CA VAL A 317 10.40 5.67 -1.33
C VAL A 317 10.17 4.65 -2.43
N THR A 318 8.98 4.62 -3.02
CA THR A 318 8.66 3.76 -4.18
C THR A 318 9.66 3.96 -5.32
N ILE A 319 9.96 5.21 -5.66
CA ILE A 319 10.93 5.55 -6.72
C ILE A 319 12.36 5.07 -6.36
N LEU A 320 12.75 5.08 -5.09
CA LEU A 320 14.04 4.51 -4.69
C LEU A 320 14.02 2.98 -4.77
N MET A 321 12.91 2.33 -4.38
CA MET A 321 12.78 0.88 -4.48
C MET A 321 12.82 0.40 -5.94
N LEU A 322 12.21 1.16 -6.85
CA LEU A 322 12.29 0.95 -8.29
C LEU A 322 13.74 0.98 -8.80
N GLN A 323 14.54 1.97 -8.37
CA GLN A 323 15.95 2.05 -8.73
C GLN A 323 16.77 0.88 -8.14
N ILE A 324 16.44 0.46 -6.93
CA ILE A 324 17.05 -0.72 -6.30
C ILE A 324 16.72 -1.99 -7.09
N ASN A 325 15.48 -2.16 -7.55
CA ASN A 325 15.11 -3.27 -8.43
C ASN A 325 15.94 -3.26 -9.71
N ALA A 326 16.13 -2.10 -10.35
CA ALA A 326 16.98 -1.98 -11.54
C ALA A 326 18.42 -2.46 -11.29
N LEU A 327 19.00 -2.10 -10.14
CA LEU A 327 20.33 -2.57 -9.73
C LEU A 327 20.37 -4.09 -9.55
N VAL A 328 19.36 -4.67 -8.90
CA VAL A 328 19.25 -6.12 -8.70
C VAL A 328 19.13 -6.84 -10.05
N LEU A 329 18.26 -6.37 -10.93
CA LEU A 329 18.04 -6.96 -12.25
C LEU A 329 19.29 -6.87 -13.14
N ARG A 330 20.01 -5.74 -13.14
CA ARG A 330 21.30 -5.59 -13.83
C ARG A 330 22.32 -6.62 -13.34
N ARG A 331 22.40 -6.85 -12.02
CA ARG A 331 23.33 -7.83 -11.42
C ARG A 331 22.95 -9.27 -11.78
N GLN A 332 21.66 -9.61 -11.80
CA GLN A 332 21.17 -10.93 -12.20
C GLN A 332 21.39 -11.22 -13.69
N SER A 333 21.39 -10.18 -14.52
CA SER A 333 21.64 -10.29 -15.97
C SER A 333 23.11 -10.44 -16.34
N GLN A 334 24.05 -10.18 -15.40
CA GLN A 334 25.48 -10.35 -15.66
C GLN A 334 25.89 -11.83 -15.52
N PRO A 335 26.70 -12.37 -16.45
CA PRO A 335 27.23 -13.72 -16.32
C PRO A 335 28.10 -13.84 -15.06
N ALA A 336 27.97 -14.97 -14.35
CA ALA A 336 28.65 -15.25 -13.07
C ALA A 336 30.18 -15.09 -13.09
N SER A 337 30.81 -14.99 -14.26
CA SER A 337 32.26 -14.78 -14.42
C SER A 337 32.75 -13.36 -14.12
N LYS A 338 31.84 -12.38 -13.95
CA LYS A 338 32.16 -10.97 -13.67
C LYS A 338 31.93 -10.52 -12.22
N LEU A 339 31.35 -11.37 -11.36
CA LEU A 339 31.28 -11.12 -9.91
C LEU A 339 32.61 -11.56 -9.27
N LYS A 340 33.59 -10.66 -9.25
CA LYS A 340 34.85 -10.81 -8.50
C LYS A 340 34.92 -9.79 -7.38
#